data_AF-A0A225UFE0-F1
#
_entry.id   AF-A0A225UFE0-F1
#
_cell.length_a   1.000
_cell.length_b   1.000
_cell.length_c   1.000
_cell.angle_alpha   90.00
_cell.angle_beta   90.00
_cell.angle_gamma   90.00
#
_symmetry.space_group_name_H-M   'P 1'
#
loop_
_entity.id
_entity.type
_entity.pdbx_description
1 polymer ?
#
loop_
_entity_poly.entity_id
_entity_poly.type
_entity_poly.pdbx_seq_one_letter_code
_entity_poly.pdbx_strand_id
1 'polypeptide(L)'
;MVQFRKDKSSLVDGAVKLPHDSFVHLVQSDPEENTDDNQNDWLDVIVPAYGQCRVPRESVGTVSPEDEKVTGKPMGEPLISLSLSLRSESDGLKGLLEQIGWSLQKLSLGFYREVDVNSMVPSILKSCPKMTQLALDESFIDLDRFSTVYEGSGSSDDETLPAISILKFQDYYGIGEGEGKLFMKRLGDPTTRLAKHLRELTIQAEEYADPLEHPTLAELSIALGKNTTLEKVEVLVSRTLGSAMMKRRLRQLDGQVLPPRPLPLSCKLAFLSVAQLKESGDMKTLPALQRLDQRVISLVFEFAATFVVRSIKVYG
;
A
#
# COMPACT_ATOMS: atom_id res chain seq x y z
N MET A 1 -17.18 -4.07 11.74
CA MET A 1 -18.52 -3.69 12.25
C MET A 1 -18.40 -3.43 13.73
N VAL A 2 -18.28 -2.17 14.15
CA VAL A 2 -18.30 -1.82 15.58
C VAL A 2 -19.57 -1.01 15.81
N GLN A 3 -20.49 -1.60 16.57
CA GLN A 3 -21.80 -1.05 16.86
C GLN A 3 -21.74 -0.52 18.30
N PHE A 4 -21.74 0.81 18.50
CA PHE A 4 -21.77 1.36 19.85
C PHE A 4 -23.21 1.61 20.30
N ARG A 5 -23.59 0.79 21.28
CA ARG A 5 -24.81 0.89 22.08
C ARG A 5 -24.68 2.12 22.99
N LYS A 6 -25.72 2.95 23.01
CA LYS A 6 -25.79 4.17 23.81
C LYS A 6 -26.25 3.83 25.22
N ASP A 7 -25.32 3.62 26.15
CA ASP A 7 -25.63 3.61 27.58
C ASP A 7 -25.23 4.94 28.22
N LYS A 8 -26.20 5.52 28.93
CA LYS A 8 -26.07 6.78 29.66
C LYS A 8 -25.28 6.59 30.96
N SER A 9 -24.53 7.64 31.28
CA SER A 9 -24.01 8.05 32.59
C SER A 9 -23.01 7.15 33.31
N SER A 10 -21.75 7.60 33.36
CA SER A 10 -21.15 8.08 34.62
C SER A 10 -19.86 8.85 34.31
N LEU A 11 -19.69 9.98 34.99
CA LEU A 11 -18.47 10.79 34.99
C LEU A 11 -17.30 9.93 35.49
N VAL A 12 -16.31 9.71 34.63
CA VAL A 12 -14.98 9.27 35.05
C VAL A 12 -14.01 10.33 34.55
N ASP A 13 -13.57 11.15 35.49
CA ASP A 13 -12.48 12.10 35.32
C ASP A 13 -11.18 11.31 35.22
N GLY A 14 -10.79 11.03 33.98
CA GLY A 14 -9.59 10.28 33.66
C GLY A 14 -9.19 10.66 32.25
N ALA A 15 -8.14 11.47 32.12
CA ALA A 15 -7.52 11.79 30.84
C ALA A 15 -7.10 10.46 30.17
N VAL A 16 -7.91 9.98 29.24
CA VAL A 16 -7.56 8.85 28.40
C VAL A 16 -6.45 9.36 27.48
N LYS A 17 -5.22 8.91 27.72
CA LYS A 17 -4.13 9.11 26.76
C LYS A 17 -4.55 8.43 25.46
N LEU A 18 -4.83 9.24 24.44
CA LEU A 18 -5.00 8.73 23.10
C LEU A 18 -3.64 8.13 22.68
N PRO A 19 -3.58 6.85 22.30
CA PRO A 19 -2.33 6.18 21.91
C PRO A 19 -1.72 6.74 20.61
N HIS A 20 -2.41 7.66 19.92
CA HIS A 20 -2.02 8.22 18.64
C HIS A 20 -2.09 9.75 18.69
N ASP A 21 -0.95 10.42 18.82
CA ASP A 21 -0.88 11.86 18.53
C ASP A 21 -0.88 12.01 17.02
N SER A 22 -1.99 12.50 16.50
CA SER A 22 -2.11 12.87 15.11
C SER A 22 -2.42 14.36 15.02
N PHE A 23 -1.96 15.00 13.95
CA PHE A 23 -2.24 16.41 13.71
C PHE A 23 -3.75 16.64 13.71
N VAL A 24 -4.20 17.47 14.64
CA VAL A 24 -5.59 17.83 14.84
C VAL A 24 -5.86 19.10 14.04
N HIS A 25 -6.77 19.01 13.06
CA HIS A 25 -7.23 20.18 12.31
C HIS A 25 -8.62 20.62 12.75
N LEU A 26 -8.77 21.95 12.87
CA LEU A 26 -10.04 22.61 13.15
C LEU A 26 -10.92 22.51 11.90
N VAL A 27 -12.15 22.04 12.09
CA VAL A 27 -13.17 22.12 11.03
C VAL A 27 -13.55 23.60 10.88
N GLN A 28 -13.30 24.21 9.72
CA GLN A 28 -13.85 25.54 9.41
C GLN A 28 -15.36 25.41 9.27
N SER A 29 -16.10 26.01 10.19
CA SER A 29 -17.55 26.17 10.12
C SER A 29 -17.91 27.18 9.02
N ASP A 30 -18.90 26.84 8.20
CA ASP A 30 -19.46 27.70 7.16
C ASP A 30 -19.84 29.09 7.72
N PRO A 31 -19.65 30.18 6.96
CA PRO A 31 -19.89 31.54 7.41
C PRO A 31 -21.37 31.92 7.58
N GLU A 32 -22.31 30.97 7.53
CA GLU A 32 -23.76 31.24 7.64
C GLU A 32 -24.47 30.54 8.82
N GLU A 33 -23.74 30.09 9.85
CA GLU A 33 -24.40 29.80 11.14
C GLU A 33 -24.47 31.06 11.99
N ASN A 34 -25.68 31.59 12.07
CA ASN A 34 -26.10 32.70 12.92
C ASN A 34 -25.46 32.60 14.32
N THR A 35 -24.87 33.72 14.71
CA THR A 35 -24.27 34.00 16.01
C THR A 35 -25.33 33.88 17.11
N ASP A 36 -25.43 32.70 17.71
CA ASP A 36 -25.90 32.56 19.08
C ASP A 36 -24.67 32.54 20.00
N ASP A 37 -24.62 33.53 20.90
CA ASP A 37 -23.53 33.90 21.82
C ASP A 37 -23.22 32.85 22.91
N ASN A 38 -23.06 31.59 22.51
CA ASN A 38 -22.57 30.50 23.37
C ASN A 38 -21.47 29.65 22.71
N GLN A 39 -20.91 30.11 21.59
CA GLN A 39 -19.62 29.63 21.05
C GLN A 39 -18.53 30.06 22.06
N ASN A 40 -17.65 29.20 22.60
CA ASN A 40 -16.50 28.71 21.85
C ASN A 40 -15.55 27.79 22.66
N ASP A 41 -16.00 27.14 23.73
CA ASP A 41 -15.10 26.34 24.61
C ASP A 41 -14.67 25.00 23.99
N TRP A 42 -15.37 24.54 22.95
CA TRP A 42 -15.09 23.28 22.27
C TRP A 42 -14.78 23.54 20.80
N LEU A 43 -13.79 22.82 20.27
CA LEU A 43 -13.40 22.82 18.87
C LEU A 43 -13.81 21.48 18.25
N ASP A 44 -14.50 21.55 17.11
CA ASP A 44 -14.69 20.38 16.26
C ASP A 44 -13.37 20.09 15.54
N VAL A 45 -12.86 18.89 15.76
CA VAL A 45 -11.57 18.42 15.27
C VAL A 45 -11.69 17.06 14.63
N ILE A 46 -10.86 16.76 13.64
CA ILE A 46 -10.73 15.41 13.13
C ILE A 46 -9.50 14.77 13.76
N VAL A 47 -9.72 13.71 14.53
CA VAL A 47 -8.65 12.90 15.11
C VAL A 47 -8.55 11.61 14.29
N PRO A 48 -7.44 11.37 13.59
CA PRO A 48 -7.19 10.11 12.92
C PRO A 48 -7.47 8.89 13.81
N ALA A 49 -8.15 7.89 13.25
CA ALA A 49 -8.67 6.71 13.94
C ALA A 49 -9.83 6.92 14.95
N TYR A 50 -10.15 8.16 15.33
CA TYR A 50 -11.25 8.49 16.24
C TYR A 50 -12.40 9.28 15.56
N GLY A 51 -12.14 9.86 14.39
CA GLY A 51 -13.13 10.58 13.59
C GLY A 51 -13.34 12.02 14.08
N GLN A 52 -14.53 12.56 13.80
CA GLN A 52 -14.91 13.89 14.29
C GLN A 52 -15.08 13.85 15.81
N CYS A 53 -14.28 14.65 16.50
CA CYS A 53 -14.24 14.77 17.94
C CYS A 53 -14.49 16.23 18.33
N ARG A 54 -14.97 16.44 19.54
CA ARG A 54 -14.99 17.76 20.19
C ARG A 54 -13.92 17.76 21.26
N VAL A 55 -12.98 18.69 21.16
CA VAL A 55 -11.93 18.89 22.16
C VAL A 55 -12.08 20.26 22.80
N PRO A 56 -11.79 20.42 24.10
CA PRO A 56 -11.78 21.74 24.72
C PRO A 56 -10.73 22.61 24.01
N ARG A 57 -11.05 23.87 23.73
CA ARG A 57 -10.16 24.81 23.04
C ARG A 57 -8.83 24.99 23.78
N GLU A 58 -8.87 24.96 25.11
CA GLU A 58 -7.70 25.00 26.00
C GLU A 58 -6.77 23.77 25.88
N SER A 59 -7.28 22.67 25.34
CA SER A 59 -6.51 21.43 25.14
C SER A 59 -5.77 21.39 23.80
N VAL A 60 -5.96 22.38 22.93
CA VAL A 60 -5.33 22.45 21.61
C VAL A 60 -4.13 23.39 21.65
N GLY A 61 -2.92 22.82 21.52
CA GLY A 61 -1.70 23.58 21.33
C GLY A 61 -1.38 23.72 19.83
N THR A 62 -1.17 24.94 19.36
CA THR A 62 -0.56 25.18 18.04
C THR A 62 0.92 24.84 18.09
N VAL A 63 1.33 23.81 17.34
CA VAL A 63 2.75 23.49 17.16
C VAL A 63 3.26 24.23 15.94
N SER A 64 4.23 25.13 16.13
CA SER A 64 4.96 25.74 15.03
C SER A 64 5.87 24.69 14.37
N PRO A 65 6.04 24.69 13.03
CA PRO A 65 7.02 23.82 12.36
C PRO A 65 8.47 24.09 12.84
N GLU A 66 8.73 25.21 13.53
CA GLU A 66 10.02 25.49 14.15
C GLU A 66 10.19 24.78 15.52
N ASP A 67 9.10 24.46 16.22
CA ASP A 67 9.11 23.74 17.50
C ASP A 67 9.33 22.23 17.34
N GLU A 68 9.05 21.67 16.15
CA GLU A 68 9.34 20.27 15.80
C GLU A 68 10.83 19.94 15.85
N LYS A 69 11.71 20.92 15.59
CA LYS A 69 13.16 20.74 15.65
C LYS A 69 13.72 20.76 17.07
N VAL A 70 12.98 21.29 18.05
CA VAL A 70 13.50 21.60 19.39
C VAL A 70 13.28 20.46 20.39
N THR A 71 12.22 19.66 20.25
CA THR A 71 11.82 18.74 21.33
C THR A 71 12.29 17.29 21.17
N GLY A 72 12.72 16.86 19.98
CA GLY A 72 13.35 15.54 19.75
C GLY A 72 12.53 14.33 20.21
N LYS A 73 11.28 14.51 20.64
CA LYS A 73 10.37 13.47 21.09
C LYS A 73 9.43 13.14 19.95
N PRO A 74 9.34 11.87 19.54
CA PRO A 74 8.44 11.51 18.47
C PRO A 74 7.01 11.82 18.91
N MET A 75 6.34 12.62 18.09
CA MET A 75 4.90 12.60 17.92
C MET A 75 4.44 11.12 17.86
N GLY A 76 3.30 10.81 18.45
CA GLY A 76 2.75 9.46 18.64
C GLY A 76 2.84 8.51 17.44
N GLU A 77 2.53 7.23 17.70
CA GLU A 77 2.81 6.18 16.72
C GLU A 77 2.13 6.44 15.36
N PRO A 78 2.90 6.40 14.25
CA PRO A 78 2.38 6.71 12.93
C PRO A 78 1.26 5.75 12.54
N LEU A 79 0.22 6.26 11.88
CA LEU A 79 -0.83 5.40 11.31
C LEU A 79 -0.24 4.63 10.12
N ILE A 80 -0.12 3.31 10.26
CA ILE A 80 0.51 2.43 9.24
C ILE A 80 -0.53 1.86 8.27
N SER A 81 -1.76 1.65 8.72
CA SER A 81 -2.80 0.96 7.95
C SER A 81 -4.14 1.64 8.13
N LEU A 82 -4.85 1.86 7.01
CA LEU A 82 -6.19 2.44 6.99
C LEU A 82 -7.09 1.64 6.05
N SER A 83 -8.32 1.37 6.50
CA SER A 83 -9.37 0.74 5.70
C SER A 83 -10.65 1.54 5.87
N LEU A 84 -11.21 2.02 4.76
CA LEU A 84 -12.42 2.85 4.74
C LEU A 84 -13.41 2.29 3.71
N SER A 85 -14.70 2.41 4.01
CA SER A 85 -15.78 2.14 3.06
C SER A 85 -16.63 3.40 2.93
N LEU A 86 -16.58 4.03 1.76
CA LEU A 86 -17.23 5.30 1.47
C LEU A 86 -18.63 5.02 0.91
N ARG A 87 -19.66 5.43 1.65
CA ARG A 87 -21.07 5.21 1.28
C ARG A 87 -21.69 6.36 0.48
N SER A 88 -20.95 7.45 0.34
CA SER A 88 -21.41 8.71 -0.26
C SER A 88 -20.19 9.51 -0.73
N GLU A 89 -20.39 10.82 -0.99
CA GLU A 89 -19.37 11.78 -1.43
C GLU A 89 -18.00 11.57 -0.75
N SER A 90 -16.95 11.59 -1.57
CA SER A 90 -15.58 11.28 -1.17
C SER A 90 -14.69 12.52 -0.98
N ASP A 91 -15.29 13.71 -0.95
CA ASP A 91 -14.57 15.00 -1.00
C ASP A 91 -13.60 15.17 0.19
N GLY A 92 -13.97 14.65 1.35
CA GLY A 92 -13.12 14.65 2.55
C GLY A 92 -11.93 13.69 2.49
N LEU A 93 -11.94 12.68 1.59
CA LEU A 93 -10.89 11.66 1.57
C LEU A 93 -9.54 12.24 1.16
N LYS A 94 -9.52 13.15 0.20
CA LYS A 94 -8.28 13.82 -0.24
C LYS A 94 -7.64 14.56 0.93
N GLY A 95 -8.41 15.41 1.60
CA GLY A 95 -7.93 16.18 2.75
C GLY A 95 -7.48 15.26 3.89
N LEU A 96 -8.21 14.17 4.16
CA LEU A 96 -7.80 13.18 5.14
C LEU A 96 -6.43 12.57 4.78
N LEU A 97 -6.25 12.07 3.55
CA LEU A 97 -5.01 11.43 3.12
C LEU A 97 -3.83 12.40 3.10
N GLU A 98 -4.04 13.69 2.78
CA GLU A 98 -2.99 14.71 2.88
C GLU A 98 -2.45 14.85 4.31
N GLN A 99 -3.28 14.58 5.35
CA GLN A 99 -2.88 14.68 6.75
C GLN A 99 -2.20 13.42 7.30
N ILE A 100 -2.69 12.25 6.91
CA ILE A 100 -2.27 10.97 7.52
C ILE A 100 -1.47 10.08 6.57
N GLY A 101 -1.44 10.39 5.28
CA GLY A 101 -0.89 9.52 4.25
C GLY A 101 0.61 9.33 4.32
N TRP A 102 1.36 10.31 4.85
CA TRP A 102 2.82 10.30 4.93
C TRP A 102 3.40 9.05 5.62
N SER A 103 2.63 8.44 6.53
CA SER A 103 3.02 7.23 7.25
C SER A 103 2.36 5.94 6.76
N LEU A 104 1.31 6.05 5.94
CA LEU A 104 0.52 4.89 5.52
C LEU A 104 1.35 3.94 4.65
N GLN A 105 1.35 2.67 5.04
CA GLN A 105 1.91 1.56 4.27
C GLN A 105 0.83 0.72 3.61
N LYS A 106 -0.39 0.70 4.18
CA LYS A 106 -1.52 -0.08 3.70
C LYS A 106 -2.77 0.77 3.64
N LEU A 107 -3.41 0.80 2.48
CA LEU A 107 -4.66 1.52 2.25
C LEU A 107 -5.67 0.61 1.56
N SER A 108 -6.87 0.49 2.14
CA SER A 108 -8.01 -0.22 1.55
C SER A 108 -9.17 0.76 1.46
N LEU A 109 -9.73 0.95 0.27
CA LEU A 109 -10.85 1.85 0.03
C LEU A 109 -11.95 1.10 -0.71
N GLY A 110 -13.10 0.95 -0.06
CA GLY A 110 -14.33 0.51 -0.72
C GLY A 110 -15.17 1.72 -1.13
N PHE A 111 -15.70 1.70 -2.35
CA PHE A 111 -16.46 2.82 -2.90
C PHE A 111 -17.90 2.41 -3.19
N TYR A 112 -18.82 3.36 -3.05
CA TYR A 112 -20.14 3.22 -3.66
C TYR A 112 -20.07 3.69 -5.13
N ARG A 113 -20.86 3.07 -6.01
CA ARG A 113 -20.76 3.14 -7.50
C ARG A 113 -20.69 4.54 -8.13
N GLU A 114 -21.06 5.59 -7.40
CA GLU A 114 -21.10 6.97 -7.87
C GLU A 114 -19.75 7.72 -7.74
N VAL A 115 -18.76 7.15 -7.03
CA VAL A 115 -17.46 7.80 -6.83
C VAL A 115 -16.51 7.58 -8.01
N ASP A 116 -15.98 8.66 -8.61
CA ASP A 116 -14.93 8.55 -9.64
C ASP A 116 -13.55 8.30 -9.01
N VAL A 117 -13.26 7.02 -8.75
CA VAL A 117 -11.99 6.55 -8.20
C VAL A 117 -10.79 6.95 -9.07
N ASN A 118 -10.94 7.03 -10.40
CA ASN A 118 -9.85 7.36 -11.31
C ASN A 118 -9.32 8.78 -11.12
N SER A 119 -10.19 9.71 -10.73
CA SER A 119 -9.81 11.08 -10.38
C SER A 119 -9.01 11.15 -9.07
N MET A 120 -9.21 10.18 -8.16
CA MET A 120 -8.63 10.17 -6.82
C MET A 120 -7.24 9.53 -6.76
N VAL A 121 -6.96 8.54 -7.62
CA VAL A 121 -5.69 7.81 -7.67
C VAL A 121 -4.45 8.71 -7.60
N PRO A 122 -4.34 9.82 -8.38
CA PRO A 122 -3.18 10.70 -8.30
C PRO A 122 -2.97 11.29 -6.90
N SER A 123 -4.06 11.70 -6.23
CA SER A 123 -3.99 12.26 -4.88
C SER A 123 -3.63 11.19 -3.85
N ILE A 124 -4.16 9.97 -3.98
CA ILE A 124 -3.81 8.84 -3.12
C ILE A 124 -2.31 8.54 -3.20
N LEU A 125 -1.78 8.39 -4.43
CA LEU A 125 -0.38 8.06 -4.65
C LEU A 125 0.56 9.17 -4.17
N LYS A 126 0.17 10.44 -4.33
CA LYS A 126 0.95 11.58 -3.87
C LYS A 126 0.97 11.69 -2.34
N SER A 127 -0.18 11.50 -1.69
CA SER A 127 -0.29 11.66 -0.24
C SER A 127 0.30 10.48 0.54
N CYS A 128 0.44 9.31 -0.08
CA CYS A 128 0.89 8.08 0.58
C CYS A 128 2.25 7.57 0.05
N PRO A 129 3.37 8.28 0.29
CA PRO A 129 4.68 7.95 -0.29
C PRO A 129 5.28 6.63 0.21
N LYS A 130 4.90 6.16 1.41
CA LYS A 130 5.39 4.89 2.00
C LYS A 130 4.48 3.70 1.70
N MET A 131 3.46 3.88 0.86
CA MET A 131 2.47 2.86 0.60
C MET A 131 3.07 1.67 -0.13
N THR A 132 2.82 0.48 0.41
CA THR A 132 3.22 -0.81 -0.18
C THR A 132 2.02 -1.66 -0.56
N GLN A 133 0.85 -1.40 0.01
CA GLN A 133 -0.37 -2.15 -0.28
C GLN A 133 -1.52 -1.18 -0.57
N LEU A 134 -2.16 -1.34 -1.72
CA LEU A 134 -3.36 -0.61 -2.09
C LEU A 134 -4.44 -1.62 -2.51
N ALA A 135 -5.60 -1.53 -1.86
CA ALA A 135 -6.81 -2.26 -2.22
C ALA A 135 -7.92 -1.26 -2.56
N LEU A 136 -8.53 -1.43 -3.72
CA LEU A 136 -9.69 -0.68 -4.18
C LEU A 136 -10.83 -1.66 -4.41
N ASP A 137 -11.89 -1.50 -3.64
CA ASP A 137 -13.04 -2.40 -3.62
C ASP A 137 -14.28 -1.67 -4.18
N GLU A 138 -15.18 -2.40 -4.83
CA GLU A 138 -16.46 -1.87 -5.34
C GLU A 138 -16.30 -0.63 -6.25
N SER A 139 -15.32 -0.67 -7.17
CA SER A 139 -14.93 0.51 -7.97
C SER A 139 -14.89 0.27 -9.48
N PHE A 140 -15.11 1.34 -10.25
CA PHE A 140 -14.68 1.42 -11.64
C PHE A 140 -13.26 1.96 -11.68
N ILE A 141 -12.34 1.17 -12.22
CA ILE A 141 -10.92 1.52 -12.25
C ILE A 141 -10.35 1.27 -13.64
N ASP A 142 -10.00 2.33 -14.35
CA ASP A 142 -9.27 2.21 -15.60
C ASP A 142 -7.83 1.77 -15.28
N LEU A 143 -7.51 0.51 -15.54
CA LEU A 143 -6.19 -0.06 -15.25
C LEU A 143 -5.07 0.59 -16.08
N ASP A 144 -5.38 1.00 -17.31
CA ASP A 144 -4.41 1.63 -18.20
C ASP A 144 -4.13 3.07 -17.75
N ARG A 145 -5.16 3.79 -17.30
CA ARG A 145 -5.01 5.09 -16.65
C ARG A 145 -4.26 4.96 -15.32
N PHE A 146 -4.64 4.01 -14.47
CA PHE A 146 -3.96 3.74 -13.19
C PHE A 146 -2.47 3.51 -13.40
N SER A 147 -2.09 2.60 -14.32
CA SER A 147 -0.68 2.36 -14.60
C SER A 147 0.02 3.60 -15.15
N THR A 148 -0.68 4.42 -15.94
CA THR A 148 -0.07 5.65 -16.49
C THR A 148 0.24 6.65 -15.38
N VAL A 149 -0.67 6.81 -14.42
CA VAL A 149 -0.45 7.68 -13.25
C VAL A 149 0.65 7.11 -12.36
N TYR A 150 0.67 5.79 -12.14
CA TYR A 150 1.67 5.15 -11.28
C TYR A 150 3.09 5.16 -11.87
N GLU A 151 3.22 5.06 -13.19
CA GLU A 151 4.50 5.24 -13.89
C GLU A 151 4.85 6.73 -14.07
N GLY A 152 3.84 7.61 -14.03
CA GLY A 152 3.91 9.00 -14.46
C GLY A 152 3.84 10.02 -13.33
N SER A 153 5.00 10.30 -12.74
CA SER A 153 5.46 11.69 -12.58
C SER A 153 6.97 11.74 -12.79
N GLY A 154 7.40 11.76 -14.06
CA GLY A 154 8.76 12.10 -14.47
C GLY A 154 9.11 13.58 -14.27
N SER A 155 8.57 14.22 -13.23
CA SER A 155 9.15 15.42 -12.63
C SER A 155 10.19 14.96 -11.62
N SER A 156 11.25 15.73 -11.45
CA SER A 156 12.48 15.49 -10.67
C SER A 156 12.41 14.93 -9.24
N ASP A 157 11.23 14.57 -8.72
CA ASP A 157 10.96 14.09 -7.36
C ASP A 157 10.58 12.59 -7.35
N ASP A 158 11.27 11.76 -8.16
CA ASP A 158 11.08 10.30 -8.28
C ASP A 158 11.22 9.55 -6.92
N GLU A 159 11.78 10.20 -5.90
CA GLU A 159 11.91 9.66 -4.54
C GLU A 159 10.61 9.64 -3.73
N THR A 160 9.52 10.27 -4.19
CA THR A 160 8.30 10.44 -3.36
C THR A 160 7.15 9.51 -3.72
N LEU A 161 7.19 8.79 -4.83
CA LEU A 161 6.10 7.90 -5.22
C LEU A 161 6.18 6.54 -4.49
N PRO A 162 5.04 5.95 -4.10
CA PRO A 162 5.01 4.68 -3.39
C PRO A 162 5.53 3.52 -4.24
N ALA A 163 6.26 2.62 -3.59
CA ALA A 163 6.69 1.33 -4.17
C ALA A 163 5.66 0.25 -3.82
N ILE A 164 4.57 0.20 -4.60
CA ILE A 164 3.46 -0.71 -4.31
C ILE A 164 3.86 -2.14 -4.63
N SER A 165 3.80 -3.01 -3.62
CA SER A 165 4.08 -4.45 -3.72
C SER A 165 2.81 -5.30 -3.79
N ILE A 166 1.69 -4.81 -3.26
CA ILE A 166 0.39 -5.50 -3.32
C ILE A 166 -0.66 -4.56 -3.90
N LEU A 167 -1.26 -4.98 -5.02
CA LEU A 167 -2.42 -4.32 -5.63
C LEU A 167 -3.61 -5.26 -5.63
N LYS A 168 -4.74 -4.77 -5.14
CA LYS A 168 -6.01 -5.49 -5.18
C LYS A 168 -7.09 -4.60 -5.76
N PHE A 169 -7.76 -5.10 -6.79
CA PHE A 169 -8.97 -4.54 -7.34
C PHE A 169 -10.06 -5.59 -7.11
N GLN A 170 -10.88 -5.42 -6.09
CA GLN A 170 -11.92 -6.37 -5.71
C GLN A 170 -13.30 -5.82 -6.06
N ASP A 171 -14.21 -6.70 -6.45
CA ASP A 171 -15.58 -6.37 -6.82
C ASP A 171 -15.66 -5.17 -7.79
N TYR A 172 -14.73 -5.12 -8.76
CA TYR A 172 -14.75 -4.05 -9.75
C TYR A 172 -15.95 -4.23 -10.70
N TYR A 173 -16.50 -3.13 -11.20
CA TYR A 173 -17.56 -3.16 -12.22
C TYR A 173 -17.12 -2.72 -13.63
N GLY A 174 -15.90 -2.20 -13.79
CA GLY A 174 -15.23 -2.09 -15.09
C GLY A 174 -13.75 -1.73 -14.97
N ILE A 175 -12.97 -2.06 -16.01
CA ILE A 175 -11.50 -1.88 -16.05
C ILE A 175 -11.01 -0.81 -17.04
N GLY A 176 -11.91 0.01 -17.57
CA GLY A 176 -11.63 1.03 -18.59
C GLY A 176 -11.68 0.53 -20.03
N GLU A 177 -11.73 1.47 -20.99
CA GLU A 177 -11.88 1.20 -22.43
C GLU A 177 -10.66 0.47 -23.03
N GLY A 178 -9.48 0.64 -22.42
CA GLY A 178 -8.26 -0.05 -22.84
C GLY A 178 -8.21 -1.55 -22.48
N GLU A 179 -9.22 -2.04 -21.75
CA GLU A 179 -9.33 -3.42 -21.24
C GLU A 179 -8.10 -3.84 -20.41
N GLY A 180 -7.37 -2.88 -19.82
CA GLY A 180 -6.16 -3.14 -19.04
C GLY A 180 -4.94 -3.64 -19.83
N LYS A 181 -4.93 -3.54 -21.17
CA LYS A 181 -3.83 -4.07 -22.00
C LYS A 181 -2.51 -3.37 -21.75
N LEU A 182 -2.51 -2.05 -21.58
CA LEU A 182 -1.29 -1.29 -21.27
C LEU A 182 -0.76 -1.62 -19.88
N PHE A 183 -1.66 -1.80 -18.90
CA PHE A 183 -1.31 -2.25 -17.56
C PHE A 183 -0.58 -3.60 -17.61
N MET A 184 -1.11 -4.58 -18.35
CA MET A 184 -0.45 -5.88 -18.52
C MET A 184 0.91 -5.76 -19.21
N LYS A 185 1.02 -4.95 -20.27
CA LYS A 185 2.30 -4.71 -20.96
C LYS A 185 3.35 -4.13 -20.02
N ARG A 186 2.98 -3.16 -19.18
CA ARG A 186 3.87 -2.55 -18.19
C ARG A 186 4.30 -3.57 -17.14
N LEU A 187 3.42 -4.43 -16.65
CA LEU A 187 3.81 -5.52 -15.75
C LEU A 187 4.91 -6.42 -16.33
N GLY A 188 4.94 -6.60 -17.65
CA GLY A 188 5.95 -7.38 -18.35
C GLY A 188 7.24 -6.64 -18.69
N ASP A 189 7.29 -5.32 -18.52
CA ASP A 189 8.44 -4.49 -18.87
C ASP A 189 9.28 -4.17 -17.62
N PRO A 190 10.49 -4.75 -17.48
CA PRO A 190 11.33 -4.59 -16.29
C PRO A 190 11.82 -3.15 -16.05
N THR A 191 11.64 -2.24 -17.00
CA THR A 191 11.98 -0.82 -16.84
C THR A 191 10.93 -0.07 -16.02
N THR A 192 9.70 -0.58 -15.96
CA THR A 192 8.56 0.06 -15.29
C THR A 192 8.58 -0.14 -13.78
N ARG A 193 7.97 0.79 -13.04
CA ARG A 193 7.80 0.71 -11.59
C ARG A 193 6.89 -0.45 -11.21
N LEU A 194 5.84 -0.72 -12.00
CA LEU A 194 4.95 -1.86 -11.81
C LEU A 194 5.73 -3.18 -11.82
N ALA A 195 6.54 -3.42 -12.85
CA ALA A 195 7.33 -4.64 -12.93
C ALA A 195 8.42 -4.71 -11.84
N LYS A 196 8.99 -3.57 -11.42
CA LYS A 196 10.04 -3.57 -10.38
C LYS A 196 9.50 -3.87 -8.98
N HIS A 197 8.33 -3.32 -8.63
CA HIS A 197 7.84 -3.32 -7.25
C HIS A 197 6.71 -4.32 -6.99
N LEU A 198 5.82 -4.56 -7.96
CA LEU A 198 4.65 -5.38 -7.71
C LEU A 198 5.03 -6.84 -7.45
N ARG A 199 4.42 -7.43 -6.42
CA ARG A 199 4.63 -8.82 -5.97
C ARG A 199 3.32 -9.59 -5.92
N GLU A 200 2.23 -8.93 -5.57
CA GLU A 200 0.90 -9.54 -5.52
C GLU A 200 -0.10 -8.70 -6.30
N LEU A 201 -0.84 -9.34 -7.20
CA LEU A 201 -1.90 -8.72 -7.98
C LEU A 201 -3.19 -9.52 -7.82
N THR A 202 -4.27 -8.85 -7.42
CA THR A 202 -5.63 -9.40 -7.42
C THR A 202 -6.53 -8.53 -8.29
N ILE A 203 -7.23 -9.15 -9.24
CA ILE A 203 -8.25 -8.52 -10.10
C ILE A 203 -9.50 -9.40 -10.09
N GLN A 204 -10.51 -9.00 -9.31
CA GLN A 204 -11.77 -9.74 -9.13
C GLN A 204 -12.94 -8.83 -9.51
N ALA A 205 -13.72 -9.27 -10.49
CA ALA A 205 -14.92 -8.56 -10.92
C ALA A 205 -16.09 -8.87 -9.97
N GLU A 206 -17.01 -7.91 -9.82
CA GLU A 206 -18.31 -8.13 -9.18
C GLU A 206 -19.12 -9.20 -9.95
N GLU A 207 -20.10 -9.84 -9.30
CA GLU A 207 -20.94 -10.90 -9.88
C GLU A 207 -21.59 -10.53 -11.23
N TYR A 208 -21.94 -9.26 -11.41
CA TYR A 208 -22.62 -8.74 -12.60
C TYR A 208 -21.70 -7.98 -13.56
N ALA A 209 -20.41 -7.88 -13.25
CA ALA A 209 -19.44 -7.20 -14.06
C ALA A 209 -18.82 -8.14 -15.10
N ASP A 210 -18.36 -7.57 -16.21
CA ASP A 210 -17.62 -8.34 -17.21
C ASP A 210 -16.21 -8.68 -16.67
N PRO A 211 -15.90 -9.99 -16.44
CA PRO A 211 -14.57 -10.38 -15.97
C PRO A 211 -13.52 -10.24 -17.08
N LEU A 212 -12.25 -10.47 -16.75
CA LEU A 212 -11.17 -10.37 -17.74
C LEU A 212 -11.41 -11.29 -18.96
N GLU A 213 -11.29 -10.70 -20.15
CA GLU A 213 -11.46 -11.39 -21.43
C GLU A 213 -10.15 -11.91 -22.02
N HIS A 214 -10.28 -12.80 -23.01
CA HIS A 214 -9.16 -13.41 -23.74
C HIS A 214 -8.05 -12.41 -24.17
N PRO A 215 -8.34 -11.24 -24.77
CA PRO A 215 -7.29 -10.31 -25.20
C PRO A 215 -6.42 -9.82 -24.05
N THR A 216 -7.01 -9.43 -22.93
CA THR A 216 -6.29 -8.99 -21.73
C THR A 216 -5.52 -10.14 -21.10
N LEU A 217 -6.08 -11.34 -21.07
CA LEU A 217 -5.42 -12.54 -20.55
C LEU A 217 -4.21 -12.96 -21.40
N ALA A 218 -4.27 -12.76 -22.72
CA ALA A 218 -3.13 -13.00 -23.59
C ALA A 218 -1.96 -12.06 -23.27
N GLU A 219 -2.24 -10.76 -23.07
CA GLU A 219 -1.23 -9.78 -22.65
C GLU A 219 -0.68 -10.10 -21.25
N LEU A 220 -1.53 -10.48 -20.29
CA LEU A 220 -1.10 -10.93 -18.97
C LEU A 220 -0.18 -12.16 -19.08
N SER A 221 -0.51 -13.14 -19.92
CA SER A 221 0.33 -14.32 -20.12
C SER A 221 1.71 -13.97 -20.69
N ILE A 222 1.78 -13.00 -21.61
CA ILE A 222 3.05 -12.51 -22.16
C ILE A 222 3.84 -11.78 -21.07
N ALA A 223 3.17 -10.94 -20.29
CA ALA A 223 3.77 -10.17 -19.22
C ALA A 223 4.41 -11.07 -18.16
N LEU A 224 3.69 -12.10 -17.70
CA LEU A 224 4.19 -13.07 -16.73
C LEU A 224 5.40 -13.87 -17.22
N GLY A 225 5.50 -14.11 -18.53
CA GLY A 225 6.67 -14.76 -19.12
C GLY A 225 7.96 -13.93 -19.01
N LYS A 226 7.84 -12.61 -18.90
CA LYS A 226 8.98 -11.67 -18.81
C LYS A 226 9.22 -11.15 -17.39
N ASN A 227 8.14 -11.04 -16.62
CA ASN A 227 8.19 -10.53 -15.27
C ASN A 227 8.90 -11.52 -14.33
N THR A 228 9.79 -11.03 -13.47
CA THR A 228 10.59 -11.84 -12.53
C THR A 228 10.26 -11.57 -11.06
N THR A 229 9.30 -10.70 -10.81
CA THR A 229 9.02 -10.12 -9.49
C THR A 229 7.66 -10.50 -8.95
N LEU A 230 6.66 -10.64 -9.81
CA LEU A 230 5.28 -10.93 -9.48
C LEU A 230 5.14 -12.38 -9.01
N GLU A 231 4.88 -12.53 -7.72
CA GLU A 231 4.87 -13.78 -6.96
C GLU A 231 3.47 -14.37 -6.89
N LYS A 232 2.44 -13.54 -6.71
CA LYS A 232 1.05 -13.99 -6.62
C LYS A 232 0.17 -13.25 -7.60
N VAL A 233 -0.60 -14.00 -8.37
CA VAL A 233 -1.58 -13.47 -9.31
C VAL A 233 -2.90 -14.15 -9.06
N GLU A 234 -3.93 -13.35 -8.85
CA GLU A 234 -5.28 -13.80 -8.61
C GLU A 234 -6.24 -13.05 -9.53
N VAL A 235 -6.87 -13.76 -10.48
CA VAL A 235 -7.73 -13.12 -11.48
C VAL A 235 -9.04 -13.88 -11.66
N LEU A 236 -10.14 -13.14 -11.83
CA LEU A 236 -11.43 -13.66 -12.30
C LEU A 236 -11.54 -13.49 -13.82
N VAL A 237 -11.85 -14.57 -14.54
CA VAL A 237 -11.92 -14.58 -16.01
C VAL A 237 -13.30 -14.93 -16.52
N SER A 238 -13.62 -14.44 -17.72
CA SER A 238 -14.92 -14.70 -18.33
C SER A 238 -15.08 -16.19 -18.71
N ARG A 239 -16.32 -16.68 -18.77
CA ARG A 239 -16.63 -18.10 -19.10
C ARG A 239 -16.61 -18.41 -20.60
N THR A 240 -16.02 -17.52 -21.41
CA THR A 240 -15.92 -17.72 -22.85
C THR A 240 -14.92 -18.83 -23.20
N LEU A 241 -15.06 -19.43 -24.39
CA LEU A 241 -14.13 -20.47 -24.87
C LEU A 241 -12.69 -19.94 -24.97
N GLY A 242 -12.52 -18.69 -25.42
CA GLY A 242 -11.22 -18.02 -25.51
C GLY A 242 -10.58 -17.85 -24.13
N SER A 243 -11.34 -17.36 -23.15
CA SER A 243 -10.86 -17.21 -21.77
C SER A 243 -10.54 -18.54 -21.10
N ALA A 244 -11.29 -19.61 -21.40
CA ALA A 244 -10.98 -20.96 -20.93
C ALA A 244 -9.63 -21.48 -21.45
N MET A 245 -9.28 -21.19 -22.72
CA MET A 245 -7.97 -21.52 -23.27
C MET A 245 -6.86 -20.71 -22.58
N MET A 246 -7.06 -19.42 -22.35
CA MET A 246 -6.08 -18.58 -21.66
C MET A 246 -5.90 -18.98 -20.20
N LYS A 247 -6.97 -19.35 -19.50
CA LYS A 247 -6.94 -19.91 -18.14
C LYS A 247 -6.00 -21.12 -18.05
N ARG A 248 -6.01 -22.00 -19.05
CA ARG A 248 -5.07 -23.14 -19.12
C ARG A 248 -3.63 -22.68 -19.30
N ARG A 249 -3.38 -21.70 -20.19
CA ARG A 249 -2.03 -21.16 -20.42
C ARG A 249 -1.47 -20.46 -19.18
N LEU A 250 -2.28 -19.67 -18.49
CA LEU A 250 -1.87 -19.00 -17.24
C LEU A 250 -1.53 -20.01 -16.15
N ARG A 251 -2.29 -21.10 -16.03
CA ARG A 251 -1.99 -22.18 -15.06
C ARG A 251 -0.69 -22.93 -15.35
N GLN A 252 -0.17 -22.90 -16.59
CA GLN A 252 1.15 -23.48 -16.90
C GLN A 252 2.31 -22.66 -16.31
N LEU A 253 2.05 -21.39 -15.96
CA LEU A 253 3.03 -20.50 -15.32
C LEU A 253 2.96 -20.58 -13.78
N ASP A 254 1.99 -21.33 -13.23
CA ASP A 254 1.89 -21.61 -11.80
C ASP A 254 3.03 -22.55 -11.38
N GLY A 255 3.63 -22.30 -10.22
CA GLY A 255 4.77 -23.07 -9.74
C GLY A 255 6.12 -22.68 -10.37
N GLN A 256 6.17 -21.67 -11.25
CA GLN A 256 7.43 -21.19 -11.81
C GLN A 256 8.34 -20.63 -10.71
N VAL A 257 9.58 -21.11 -10.65
CA VAL A 257 10.60 -20.57 -9.73
C VAL A 257 11.11 -19.24 -10.28
N LEU A 258 10.93 -18.18 -9.50
CA LEU A 258 11.44 -16.85 -9.83
C LEU A 258 12.93 -16.76 -9.48
N PRO A 259 13.67 -15.80 -10.09
CA PRO A 259 15.05 -15.54 -9.70
C PRO A 259 15.17 -15.33 -8.19
N PRO A 260 16.18 -15.95 -7.55
CA PRO A 260 16.31 -15.91 -6.10
C PRO A 260 16.57 -14.49 -5.63
N ARG A 261 15.90 -14.09 -4.55
CA ARG A 261 16.11 -12.77 -3.95
C ARG A 261 17.40 -12.77 -3.14
N PRO A 262 18.35 -11.88 -3.45
CA PRO A 262 19.58 -11.81 -2.67
C PRO A 262 19.26 -11.44 -1.23
N LEU A 263 20.07 -11.97 -0.29
CA LEU A 263 19.95 -11.62 1.12
C LEU A 263 20.02 -10.10 1.34
N PRO A 264 19.27 -9.58 2.32
CA PRO A 264 19.40 -8.20 2.75
C PRO A 264 20.84 -7.87 3.11
N LEU A 265 21.26 -6.63 2.83
CA LEU A 265 22.62 -6.18 3.13
C LEU A 265 22.94 -6.33 4.62
N SER A 266 21.99 -6.05 5.51
CA SER A 266 22.14 -6.24 6.95
C SER A 266 22.49 -7.69 7.32
N CYS A 267 21.83 -8.69 6.70
CA CYS A 267 22.14 -10.10 6.90
C CYS A 267 23.52 -10.46 6.37
N LYS A 268 23.89 -9.93 5.19
CA LYS A 268 25.24 -10.13 4.62
C LYS A 268 26.30 -9.54 5.54
N LEU A 269 26.10 -8.32 6.05
CA LEU A 269 27.02 -7.63 6.95
C LEU A 269 27.15 -8.36 8.30
N ALA A 270 26.03 -8.79 8.90
CA ALA A 270 26.04 -9.57 10.13
C ALA A 270 26.77 -10.91 9.97
N PHE A 271 26.63 -11.55 8.81
CA PHE A 271 27.39 -12.76 8.50
C PHE A 271 28.89 -12.45 8.36
N LEU A 272 29.24 -11.40 7.61
CA LEU A 272 30.63 -11.00 7.41
C LEU A 272 31.31 -10.55 8.72
N SER A 273 30.60 -9.91 9.65
CA SER A 273 31.18 -9.50 10.94
C SER A 273 31.65 -10.68 11.79
N VAL A 274 31.06 -11.87 11.60
CA VAL A 274 31.47 -13.11 12.27
C VAL A 274 32.51 -13.86 11.43
N ALA A 275 32.28 -13.95 10.12
CA ALA A 275 33.13 -14.72 9.20
C ALA A 275 34.48 -14.07 8.87
N GLN A 276 34.62 -12.75 9.07
CA GLN A 276 35.85 -11.99 8.80
C GLN A 276 36.44 -11.35 10.05
N LEU A 277 36.02 -11.76 11.25
CA LEU A 277 36.59 -11.26 12.50
C LEU A 277 38.08 -11.65 12.56
N LYS A 278 38.97 -10.68 12.31
CA LYS A 278 40.42 -10.83 12.52
C LYS A 278 40.70 -10.58 13.99
N GLU A 279 40.82 -11.63 14.80
CA GLU A 279 41.35 -11.47 16.15
C GLU A 279 42.84 -11.11 16.08
N SER A 280 43.18 -9.92 16.58
CA SER A 280 44.54 -9.55 16.94
C SER A 280 44.90 -10.25 18.26
N GLY A 281 45.50 -11.44 18.15
CA GLY A 281 46.23 -12.10 19.23
C GLY A 281 45.38 -12.87 20.23
N ASP A 282 45.18 -14.17 20.01
CA ASP A 282 45.96 -15.24 20.64
C ASP A 282 45.56 -16.56 19.97
N MET A 283 46.54 -17.31 19.47
CA MET A 283 46.26 -18.58 18.79
C MET A 283 45.85 -19.63 19.84
N LYS A 284 44.65 -20.20 19.70
CA LYS A 284 44.51 -21.68 19.80
C LYS A 284 43.31 -22.34 19.16
N THR A 285 42.23 -21.62 18.80
CA THR A 285 41.18 -22.20 17.95
C THR A 285 40.38 -21.09 17.25
N LEU A 286 40.81 -20.70 16.04
CA LEU A 286 39.98 -19.84 15.19
C LEU A 286 38.71 -20.64 14.82
N PRO A 287 37.49 -20.12 15.07
CA PRO A 287 36.26 -20.74 14.62
C PRO A 287 36.32 -21.06 13.12
N ALA A 288 35.78 -22.21 12.68
CA ALA A 288 35.78 -22.62 11.27
C ALA A 288 35.22 -21.55 10.31
N LEU A 289 34.33 -20.68 10.82
CA LEU A 289 33.76 -19.54 10.12
C LEU A 289 34.78 -18.46 9.73
N GLN A 290 35.88 -18.29 10.47
CA GLN A 290 36.91 -17.28 10.18
C GLN A 290 37.91 -17.70 9.08
N ARG A 291 37.74 -18.92 8.55
CA ARG A 291 38.57 -19.49 7.47
C ARG A 291 37.84 -19.59 6.13
N LEU A 292 36.61 -19.07 6.05
CA LEU A 292 35.84 -19.11 4.82
C LEU A 292 36.46 -18.16 3.79
N ASP A 293 36.84 -18.71 2.62
CA ASP A 293 37.28 -17.88 1.51
C ASP A 293 36.10 -17.14 0.87
N GLN A 294 36.40 -16.15 0.03
CA GLN A 294 35.40 -15.30 -0.60
C GLN A 294 34.44 -16.08 -1.52
N ARG A 295 34.90 -17.20 -2.10
CA ARG A 295 34.08 -18.03 -2.98
C ARG A 295 33.04 -18.81 -2.18
N VAL A 296 33.42 -19.37 -1.02
CA VAL A 296 32.50 -20.05 -0.11
C VAL A 296 31.49 -19.06 0.46
N ILE A 297 31.91 -17.84 0.84
CA ILE A 297 30.99 -16.79 1.29
C ILE A 297 29.97 -16.43 0.20
N SER A 298 30.42 -16.29 -1.05
CA SER A 298 29.53 -16.03 -2.19
C SER A 298 28.51 -17.15 -2.38
N LEU A 299 28.94 -18.41 -2.30
CA LEU A 299 28.05 -19.56 -2.37
C LEU A 299 27.06 -19.57 -1.22
N VAL A 300 27.49 -19.30 0.02
CA VAL A 300 26.58 -19.21 1.17
C VAL A 300 25.49 -18.16 0.92
N PHE A 301 25.85 -16.97 0.39
CA PHE A 301 24.85 -15.95 0.08
C PHE A 301 23.92 -16.32 -1.08
N GLU A 302 24.41 -17.06 -2.06
CA GLU A 302 23.60 -17.59 -3.16
C GLU A 302 22.63 -18.67 -2.67
N PHE A 303 23.09 -19.60 -1.83
CA PHE A 303 22.27 -20.66 -1.25
C PHE A 303 21.25 -20.14 -0.24
N ALA A 304 21.61 -19.12 0.55
CA ALA A 304 20.70 -18.48 1.49
C ALA A 304 19.84 -17.38 0.83
N ALA A 305 19.95 -17.18 -0.48
CA ALA A 305 19.01 -16.35 -1.23
C ALA A 305 17.60 -16.94 -1.14
N THR A 306 16.59 -16.08 -1.07
CA THR A 306 15.21 -16.52 -0.90
C THR A 306 14.63 -16.95 -2.25
N PHE A 307 14.38 -18.25 -2.41
CA PHE A 307 13.65 -18.79 -3.55
C PHE A 307 12.16 -18.48 -3.40
N VAL A 308 11.56 -18.02 -4.49
CA VAL A 308 10.14 -17.68 -4.54
C VAL A 308 9.49 -18.47 -5.65
N VAL A 309 8.40 -19.14 -5.31
CA VAL A 309 7.59 -19.88 -6.28
C VAL A 309 6.37 -19.04 -6.61
N ARG A 310 6.16 -18.78 -7.90
CA ARG A 310 5.00 -18.03 -8.38
C ARG A 310 3.72 -18.84 -8.16
N SER A 311 2.69 -18.19 -7.63
CA SER A 311 1.35 -18.73 -7.48
C SER A 311 0.36 -17.99 -8.39
N ILE A 312 -0.35 -18.73 -9.23
CA ILE A 312 -1.35 -18.20 -10.16
C ILE A 312 -2.70 -18.86 -9.91
N LYS A 313 -3.64 -18.06 -9.41
CA LYS A 313 -5.03 -18.45 -9.19
C LYS A 313 -5.91 -17.80 -10.24
N VAL A 314 -6.57 -18.62 -11.05
CA VAL A 314 -7.51 -18.16 -12.08
C VAL A 314 -8.89 -18.72 -11.80
N TYR A 315 -9.82 -17.85 -11.45
CA TYR A 315 -11.25 -18.14 -11.23
C TYR A 315 -12.05 -17.88 -12.50
N GLY A 316 -13.21 -18.51 -12.62
CA GLY A 316 -14.12 -18.38 -13.77
C GLY A 316 -15.05 -19.56 -13.84
#